data_AF-A0A967T1G3-F1
#
_entry.id   AF-A0A967T1G3-F1
#
_cell.length_a   1.000
_cell.length_b   1.000
_cell.length_c   1.000
_cell.angle_alpha   90.00
_cell.angle_beta   90.00
_cell.angle_gamma   90.00
#
_symmetry.space_group_name_H-M   'P 1'
#
loop_
_entity.id
_entity.type
_entity.pdbx_description
1 polymer ?
#
loop_
_entity_poly.entity_id
_entity_poly.type
_entity_poly.pdbx_seq_one_letter_code
_entity_poly.pdbx_strand_id
1 'polypeptide(L)'
;MRNFKNFSVIGLFSIFAVIFILNGILAQGSMYQWEIIVMTKGEVFELPEGTNEAPYEEVTVLSEDVEAILSTYEAETIARAIPGFTEEDRNQTSRLGKPVQLADWTKLFVVKLTDSSFVDDAIDELDQVYEDIVFAEPNSLVEVDAEPDDLHSNQWNLKNTGQSGGTPGADIHAVNGWDITTGSSNILIGIVDAGIENNHNDLNPKLVNYDNSAAEDYHA
;
A
#
# COMPACT_ATOMS: atom_id res chain seq x y z
N MET A 1 -19.09 65.70 12.56
CA MET A 1 -18.09 65.27 11.56
C MET A 1 -17.12 64.31 12.23
N ARG A 2 -16.97 63.08 11.67
CA ARG A 2 -15.73 62.26 11.55
C ARG A 2 -14.66 62.38 12.66
N ASN A 3 -14.12 61.35 13.32
CA ASN A 3 -13.93 59.94 13.00
C ASN A 3 -13.62 59.16 14.30
N PHE A 4 -14.28 58.03 14.52
CA PHE A 4 -13.73 56.92 15.30
C PHE A 4 -12.91 56.05 14.35
N LYS A 5 -11.65 55.77 14.67
CA LYS A 5 -10.91 54.54 14.34
C LYS A 5 -9.48 54.67 14.83
N ASN A 6 -9.12 53.82 15.79
CA ASN A 6 -7.83 53.14 15.95
C ASN A 6 -7.97 52.17 17.13
N PHE A 7 -8.81 51.14 16.95
CA PHE A 7 -8.76 49.96 17.80
C PHE A 7 -7.62 49.07 17.32
N SER A 8 -6.75 48.74 18.26
CA SER A 8 -5.54 47.94 18.12
C SER A 8 -5.79 46.61 17.41
N VAL A 9 -5.16 46.41 16.25
CA VAL A 9 -5.13 45.16 15.47
C VAL A 9 -4.18 44.13 16.10
N ILE A 10 -3.61 44.40 17.28
CA ILE A 10 -2.56 43.58 17.91
C ILE A 10 -3.14 42.38 18.67
N GLY A 11 -4.47 42.32 18.90
CA GLY A 11 -5.11 41.28 19.72
C GLY A 11 -5.53 39.99 19.00
N LEU A 12 -5.54 39.91 17.67
CA LEU A 12 -6.04 38.73 16.93
C LEU A 12 -4.94 37.83 16.34
N PHE A 13 -3.72 38.33 16.17
CA PHE A 13 -2.62 37.54 15.58
C PHE A 13 -1.98 36.55 16.57
N SER A 14 -2.08 36.81 17.88
CA SER A 14 -1.48 35.92 18.89
C SER A 14 -2.33 34.68 19.23
N ILE A 15 -3.61 34.67 18.88
CA ILE A 15 -4.49 33.51 19.12
C ILE A 15 -4.40 32.50 17.95
N PHE A 16 -4.19 32.98 16.71
CA PHE A 16 -4.01 32.11 15.55
C PHE A 16 -2.65 31.39 15.51
N ALA A 17 -1.60 32.00 16.07
CA ALA A 17 -0.28 31.37 16.13
C ALA A 17 -0.20 30.22 17.16
N VAL A 18 -0.99 30.26 18.22
CA VAL A 18 -1.02 29.20 19.24
C VAL A 18 -1.83 27.98 18.76
N ILE A 19 -2.89 28.20 17.95
CA ILE A 19 -3.68 27.11 17.36
C ILE A 19 -2.88 26.34 16.30
N PHE A 20 -1.97 26.97 15.57
CA PHE A 20 -1.10 26.26 14.61
C PHE A 20 0.05 25.48 15.29
N ILE A 21 0.56 25.94 16.43
CA ILE A 21 1.63 25.23 17.15
C ILE A 21 1.07 24.09 18.02
N LEU A 22 -0.16 24.18 18.53
CA LEU A 22 -0.82 23.05 19.19
C LEU A 22 -1.37 22.00 18.21
N ASN A 23 -1.81 22.39 17.02
CA ASN A 23 -2.15 21.42 15.97
C ASN A 23 -0.90 20.72 15.41
N GLY A 24 0.27 21.37 15.41
CA GLY A 24 1.52 20.69 15.01
C GLY A 24 1.96 19.58 15.97
N ILE A 25 1.53 19.63 17.24
CA ILE A 25 1.83 18.61 18.26
C ILE A 25 0.68 17.58 18.37
N LEU A 26 -0.52 17.88 17.84
CA LEU A 26 -1.67 16.95 17.81
C LEU A 26 -1.94 16.34 16.42
N ALA A 27 -1.27 16.80 15.35
CA ALA A 27 -1.38 16.27 13.99
C ALA A 27 -0.23 15.34 13.61
N GLN A 28 0.60 14.95 14.58
CA GLN A 28 1.47 13.77 14.46
C GLN A 28 0.74 12.59 15.11
N GLY A 29 -0.51 12.35 14.71
CA GLY A 29 -1.09 11.02 14.86
C GLY A 29 -0.20 10.07 14.08
N SER A 30 0.19 8.95 14.68
CA SER A 30 1.19 8.03 14.13
C SER A 30 1.01 7.86 12.63
N MET A 31 2.06 8.15 11.88
CA MET A 31 2.16 7.83 10.45
C MET A 31 2.11 6.30 10.18
N TYR A 32 1.98 5.51 11.25
CA TYR A 32 1.88 4.07 11.28
C TYR A 32 0.42 3.67 11.49
N GLN A 33 -0.07 2.73 10.69
CA GLN A 33 -1.20 1.94 11.13
C GLN A 33 -0.79 1.13 12.37
N TRP A 34 -1.78 0.63 13.10
CA TRP A 34 -1.64 -0.31 14.22
C TRP A 34 -1.08 -1.68 13.79
N GLU A 35 -0.30 -1.76 12.71
CA GLU A 35 0.07 -2.99 12.00
C GLU A 35 1.57 -3.07 11.75
N ILE A 36 2.10 -4.28 11.91
CA ILE A 36 3.50 -4.64 11.69
C ILE A 36 3.54 -5.76 10.64
N ILE A 37 4.38 -5.61 9.63
CA ILE A 37 4.72 -6.68 8.70
C ILE A 37 5.88 -7.46 9.30
N VAL A 38 5.70 -8.77 9.46
CA VAL A 38 6.69 -9.67 10.07
C VAL A 38 7.00 -10.82 9.13
N MET A 39 8.28 -11.03 8.82
CA MET A 39 8.76 -12.19 8.07
C MET A 39 9.49 -13.16 8.99
N THR A 40 9.10 -14.44 8.97
CA THR A 40 9.66 -15.46 9.86
C THR A 40 10.65 -16.37 9.11
N LYS A 41 11.61 -16.96 9.83
CA LYS A 41 12.57 -17.93 9.27
C LYS A 41 11.95 -19.32 9.16
N GLY A 42 11.24 -19.73 10.20
CA GLY A 42 10.54 -21.00 10.32
C GLY A 42 9.04 -20.82 10.57
N GLU A 43 8.43 -21.90 11.04
CA GLU A 43 7.05 -21.86 11.53
C GLU A 43 7.05 -21.15 12.89
N VAL A 44 6.51 -19.94 12.92
CA VAL A 44 6.34 -19.15 14.16
C VAL A 44 4.87 -19.00 14.49
N PHE A 45 4.01 -18.84 13.48
CA PHE A 45 2.57 -18.67 13.63
C PHE A 45 1.82 -19.81 12.95
N GLU A 46 0.98 -20.50 13.72
CA GLU A 46 0.00 -21.46 13.21
C GLU A 46 -1.41 -20.89 13.37
N LEU A 47 -1.98 -20.44 12.24
CA LEU A 47 -3.38 -19.97 12.19
C LEU A 47 -4.36 -21.15 12.17
N PRO A 48 -5.60 -20.95 12.66
CA PRO A 48 -6.67 -21.92 12.51
C PRO A 48 -6.84 -22.44 11.07
N GLU A 49 -7.21 -23.72 10.94
CA GLU A 49 -7.30 -24.36 9.63
C GLU A 49 -8.31 -23.65 8.72
N GLY A 50 -7.88 -23.28 7.51
CA GLY A 50 -8.72 -22.63 6.51
C GLY A 50 -8.90 -21.12 6.71
N THR A 51 -8.21 -20.49 7.67
CA THR A 51 -8.21 -19.04 7.84
C THR A 51 -6.93 -18.39 7.31
N ASN A 52 -7.06 -17.14 6.87
CA ASN A 52 -5.93 -16.28 6.51
C ASN A 52 -5.68 -15.19 7.54
N GLU A 53 -6.59 -15.02 8.50
CA GLU A 53 -6.51 -14.12 9.62
C GLU A 53 -7.24 -14.76 10.80
N ALA A 54 -6.74 -14.52 12.01
CA ALA A 54 -7.42 -14.90 13.24
C ALA A 54 -7.09 -13.91 14.37
N PRO A 55 -7.97 -13.77 15.37
CA PRO A 55 -7.64 -13.10 16.62
C PRO A 55 -6.38 -13.73 17.24
N TYR A 56 -5.53 -12.91 17.86
CA TYR A 56 -4.28 -13.36 18.48
C TYR A 56 -4.50 -14.53 19.45
N GLU A 57 -5.59 -14.50 20.24
CA GLU A 57 -5.95 -15.55 21.19
C GLU A 57 -6.22 -16.93 20.56
N GLU A 58 -6.50 -16.98 19.26
CA GLU A 58 -6.77 -18.22 18.51
C GLU A 58 -5.54 -18.70 17.71
N VAL A 59 -4.46 -17.92 17.66
CA VAL A 59 -3.24 -18.27 16.93
C VAL A 59 -2.27 -18.99 17.86
N THR A 60 -1.71 -20.10 17.40
CA THR A 60 -0.63 -20.77 18.15
C THR A 60 0.71 -20.14 17.76
N VAL A 61 1.38 -19.51 18.73
CA VAL A 61 2.72 -18.95 18.56
C VAL A 61 3.75 -19.96 19.06
N LEU A 62 4.66 -20.40 18.18
CA LEU A 62 5.61 -21.48 18.48
C LEU A 62 6.91 -20.99 19.13
N SER A 63 7.21 -19.70 19.00
CA SER A 63 8.38 -19.06 19.62
C SER A 63 7.98 -18.38 20.92
N GLU A 64 8.55 -18.81 22.04
CA GLU A 64 8.28 -18.25 23.38
C GLU A 64 8.66 -16.75 23.45
N ASP A 65 9.77 -16.37 22.81
CA ASP A 65 10.23 -14.98 22.78
C ASP A 65 9.26 -14.10 21.99
N VAL A 66 8.79 -14.58 20.83
CA VAL A 66 7.80 -13.85 20.02
C VAL A 66 6.46 -13.77 20.75
N GLU A 67 6.00 -14.85 21.39
CA GLU A 67 4.75 -14.86 22.15
C GLU A 67 4.78 -13.84 23.31
N ALA A 68 5.91 -13.77 24.02
CA ALA A 68 6.10 -12.81 25.11
C ALA A 68 6.01 -11.36 24.62
N ILE A 69 6.63 -11.06 23.48
CA ILE A 69 6.60 -9.73 22.85
C ILE A 69 5.17 -9.40 22.42
N LEU A 70 4.51 -10.27 21.65
CA LEU A 70 3.15 -10.04 21.16
C LEU A 70 2.13 -9.89 22.28
N SER A 71 2.28 -10.63 23.39
CA SER A 71 1.45 -10.45 24.57
C SER A 71 1.73 -9.14 25.30
N THR A 72 2.98 -8.68 25.33
CA THR A 72 3.38 -7.42 26.00
C THR A 72 2.83 -6.20 25.27
N TYR A 73 2.83 -6.25 23.94
CA TYR A 73 2.36 -5.17 23.08
C TYR A 73 0.92 -5.37 22.58
N GLU A 74 0.17 -6.24 23.25
CA GLU A 74 -1.27 -6.44 23.05
C GLU A 74 -1.64 -6.69 21.57
N ALA A 75 -1.08 -7.74 20.97
CA ALA A 75 -1.50 -8.18 19.64
C ALA A 75 -3.01 -8.52 19.62
N GLU A 76 -3.72 -7.98 18.63
CA GLU A 76 -5.15 -8.14 18.41
C GLU A 76 -5.43 -9.23 17.36
N THR A 77 -4.81 -9.15 16.18
CA THR A 77 -4.96 -10.13 15.10
C THR A 77 -3.63 -10.47 14.44
N ILE A 78 -3.56 -11.66 13.84
CA ILE A 78 -2.46 -12.07 12.97
C ILE A 78 -3.05 -12.58 11.66
N ALA A 79 -2.57 -12.03 10.55
CA ALA A 79 -2.98 -12.39 9.21
C ALA A 79 -1.78 -12.81 8.35
N ARG A 80 -2.03 -13.63 7.33
CA ARG A 80 -1.08 -13.85 6.23
C ARG A 80 -1.05 -12.60 5.38
N ALA A 81 0.13 -12.04 5.14
CA ALA A 81 0.26 -10.83 4.34
C ALA A 81 -0.14 -11.03 2.87
N ILE A 82 0.02 -12.25 2.34
CA ILE A 82 -0.38 -12.61 0.98
C ILE A 82 -1.23 -13.88 1.02
N PRO A 83 -2.54 -13.75 1.29
CA PRO A 83 -3.47 -14.87 1.30
C PRO A 83 -3.44 -15.64 -0.03
N GLY A 84 -3.32 -16.96 0.04
CA GLY A 84 -3.33 -17.83 -1.15
C GLY A 84 -1.97 -18.01 -1.85
N PHE A 85 -0.90 -17.35 -1.40
CA PHE A 85 0.45 -17.68 -1.86
C PHE A 85 0.85 -19.08 -1.38
N THR A 86 1.44 -19.88 -2.27
CA THR A 86 1.84 -21.26 -2.01
C THR A 86 3.33 -21.48 -2.29
N GLU A 87 3.87 -22.58 -1.79
CA GLU A 87 5.25 -23.00 -2.11
C GLU A 87 5.47 -23.21 -3.62
N GLU A 88 4.43 -23.55 -4.38
CA GLU A 88 4.52 -23.70 -5.83
C GLU A 88 4.79 -22.37 -6.53
N ASP A 89 4.19 -21.28 -6.03
CA ASP A 89 4.32 -19.92 -6.59
C ASP A 89 5.74 -19.38 -6.51
N ARG A 90 6.57 -19.95 -5.64
CA ARG A 90 7.97 -19.55 -5.49
C ARG A 90 8.81 -19.88 -6.71
N ASN A 91 8.43 -20.89 -7.49
CA ASN A 91 9.23 -21.34 -8.63
C ASN A 91 8.80 -20.61 -9.90
N GLN A 92 9.46 -19.49 -10.18
CA GLN A 92 9.15 -18.62 -11.31
C GLN A 92 10.22 -18.68 -12.41
N THR A 93 9.87 -18.17 -13.59
CA THR A 93 10.82 -17.98 -14.69
C THR A 93 10.96 -16.50 -15.00
N SER A 94 12.18 -15.98 -14.94
CA SER A 94 12.48 -14.59 -15.29
C SER A 94 12.21 -14.31 -16.77
N ARG A 95 12.12 -13.02 -17.13
CA ARG A 95 12.01 -12.55 -18.53
C ARG A 95 13.12 -13.07 -19.45
N LEU A 96 14.26 -13.50 -18.90
CA LEU A 96 15.38 -14.07 -19.66
C LEU A 96 15.32 -15.61 -19.77
N GLY A 97 14.23 -16.24 -19.33
CA GLY A 97 14.06 -17.69 -19.35
C GLY A 97 14.84 -18.43 -18.25
N LYS A 98 15.41 -17.73 -17.27
CA LYS A 98 16.12 -18.35 -16.15
C LYS A 98 15.16 -18.64 -14.99
N PRO A 99 15.28 -19.81 -14.34
CA PRO A 99 14.52 -20.08 -13.12
C PRO A 99 14.91 -19.08 -12.03
N VAL A 100 13.93 -18.59 -11.29
CA VAL A 100 14.06 -17.70 -10.16
C VAL A 100 13.22 -18.27 -9.03
N GLN A 101 13.79 -18.35 -7.84
CA GLN A 101 13.05 -18.72 -6.65
C GLN A 101 12.70 -17.46 -5.88
N LEU A 102 11.41 -17.21 -5.69
CA LEU A 102 10.92 -16.09 -4.89
C LEU A 102 11.16 -16.34 -3.39
N ALA A 103 11.15 -15.24 -2.64
CA ALA A 103 11.03 -15.30 -1.19
C ALA A 103 9.77 -16.08 -0.80
N ASP A 104 9.83 -16.73 0.36
CA ASP A 104 8.76 -17.58 0.85
C ASP A 104 7.67 -16.73 1.52
N TRP A 105 6.79 -16.14 0.72
CA TRP A 105 5.75 -15.24 1.23
C TRP A 105 4.67 -15.97 2.06
N THR A 106 4.73 -17.30 2.18
CA THR A 106 3.91 -18.04 3.16
C THR A 106 4.27 -17.69 4.61
N LYS A 107 5.49 -17.17 4.81
CA LYS A 107 6.08 -16.76 6.10
C LYS A 107 6.00 -15.27 6.37
N LEU A 108 5.25 -14.54 5.54
CA LEU A 108 5.01 -13.12 5.69
C LEU A 108 3.64 -12.91 6.34
N PHE A 109 3.64 -12.24 7.48
CA PHE A 109 2.47 -12.00 8.29
C PHE A 109 2.26 -10.52 8.54
N VAL A 110 1.01 -10.13 8.80
CA VAL A 110 0.63 -8.84 9.33
C VAL A 110 0.14 -9.07 10.75
N VAL A 111 0.74 -8.39 11.72
CA VAL A 111 0.32 -8.39 13.12
C VAL A 111 -0.32 -7.06 13.41
N LYS A 112 -1.59 -7.09 13.84
CA LYS A 112 -2.30 -5.91 14.31
C LYS A 112 -2.19 -5.82 15.82
N LEU A 113 -1.84 -4.65 16.33
CA LEU A 113 -1.79 -4.32 17.75
C LEU A 113 -3.04 -3.51 18.15
N THR A 114 -3.39 -3.53 19.44
CA THR A 114 -4.50 -2.72 19.97
C THR A 114 -4.19 -1.21 19.97
N ASP A 115 -2.90 -0.84 20.08
CA ASP A 115 -2.44 0.55 20.17
C ASP A 115 -1.25 0.81 19.24
N SER A 116 -1.41 1.80 18.36
CA SER A 116 -0.36 2.26 17.43
C SER A 116 0.92 2.75 18.11
N SER A 117 0.86 3.16 19.38
CA SER A 117 2.04 3.61 20.12
C SER A 117 3.00 2.48 20.48
N PHE A 118 2.56 1.23 20.40
CA PHE A 118 3.39 0.05 20.63
C PHE A 118 4.19 -0.40 19.41
N VAL A 119 3.87 0.10 18.21
CA VAL A 119 4.44 -0.41 16.95
C VAL A 119 5.96 -0.32 16.92
N ASP A 120 6.52 0.86 17.22
CA ASP A 120 7.99 1.06 17.17
C ASP A 120 8.71 0.16 18.20
N ASP A 121 8.22 0.11 19.44
CA ASP A 121 8.82 -0.70 20.51
C ASP A 121 8.71 -2.21 20.21
N ALA A 122 7.57 -2.66 19.70
CA ALA A 122 7.36 -4.05 19.32
C ALA A 122 8.28 -4.48 18.17
N ILE A 123 8.49 -3.62 17.17
CA ILE A 123 9.43 -3.88 16.08
C ILE A 123 10.85 -4.00 16.62
N ASP A 124 11.28 -3.05 17.45
CA ASP A 124 12.63 -3.04 18.02
C ASP A 124 12.93 -4.33 18.80
N GLU A 125 11.95 -4.88 19.53
CA GLU A 125 12.08 -6.16 20.24
C GLU A 125 12.01 -7.38 19.32
N LEU A 126 11.08 -7.43 18.37
CA LEU A 126 10.97 -8.52 17.39
C LEU A 126 12.25 -8.66 16.56
N ASP A 127 12.86 -7.54 16.19
CA ASP A 127 14.12 -7.51 15.44
C ASP A 127 15.31 -8.07 16.25
N GLN A 128 15.21 -8.21 17.58
CA GLN A 128 16.23 -8.91 18.38
C GLN A 128 16.08 -10.43 18.36
N VAL A 129 14.92 -10.96 17.96
CA VAL A 129 14.64 -12.41 17.94
C VAL A 129 15.13 -13.02 16.62
N TYR A 130 16.44 -12.87 16.35
CA TYR A 130 17.06 -13.25 15.08
C TYR A 130 16.96 -14.74 14.74
N GLU A 131 16.64 -15.63 15.70
CA GLU A 131 16.48 -17.06 15.40
C GLU A 131 15.17 -17.35 14.67
N ASP A 132 14.10 -16.60 14.98
CA ASP A 132 12.76 -16.83 14.46
C ASP A 132 12.30 -15.75 13.47
N ILE A 133 12.78 -14.52 13.62
CA ILE A 133 12.42 -13.36 12.81
C ILE A 133 13.50 -13.06 11.76
N VAL A 134 13.07 -12.83 10.52
CA VAL A 134 13.92 -12.30 9.45
C VAL A 134 13.95 -10.77 9.52
N PHE A 135 12.76 -10.16 9.64
CA PHE A 135 12.57 -8.73 9.85
C PHE A 135 11.17 -8.45 10.40
N ALA A 136 11.01 -7.32 11.09
CA ALA A 136 9.74 -6.66 11.38
C ALA A 136 9.78 -5.20 10.91
N GLU A 137 8.70 -4.70 10.30
CA GLU A 137 8.63 -3.31 9.82
C GLU A 137 7.21 -2.75 9.91
N PRO A 138 7.02 -1.42 10.02
CA PRO A 138 5.69 -0.85 10.13
C PRO A 138 4.92 -0.97 8.82
N ASN A 139 3.63 -1.34 8.88
CA ASN A 139 2.75 -1.29 7.72
C ASN A 139 2.30 0.17 7.48
N SER A 140 2.99 0.88 6.59
CA SER A 140 2.70 2.28 6.30
C SER A 140 1.74 2.44 5.12
N LEU A 141 0.76 3.32 5.26
CA LEU A 141 -0.10 3.71 4.14
C LEU A 141 0.67 4.60 3.15
N VAL A 142 0.45 4.35 1.85
CA VAL A 142 0.89 5.25 0.78
C VAL A 142 -0.31 6.08 0.34
N GLU A 143 -0.22 7.40 0.46
CA GLU A 143 -1.23 8.30 -0.12
C GLU A 143 -0.98 8.47 -1.63
N VAL A 144 -2.04 8.27 -2.43
CA VAL A 144 -2.00 8.48 -3.88
C VAL A 144 -2.38 9.94 -4.16
N ASP A 145 -1.44 10.72 -4.65
CA ASP A 145 -1.72 12.05 -5.19
C ASP A 145 -2.07 11.91 -6.69
N ALA A 146 -3.34 12.09 -7.03
CA ALA A 146 -3.83 11.97 -8.40
C ALA A 146 -4.66 13.19 -8.79
N GLU A 147 -4.16 13.98 -9.74
CA GLU A 147 -4.91 15.05 -10.39
C GLU A 147 -5.33 14.59 -11.80
N PRO A 148 -6.64 14.41 -12.07
CA PRO A 148 -7.09 13.91 -13.37
C PRO A 148 -7.03 15.00 -14.46
N ASP A 149 -6.48 14.65 -15.63
CA ASP A 149 -6.60 15.42 -16.88
C ASP A 149 -7.15 14.51 -17.99
N ASP A 150 -8.43 14.68 -18.32
CA ASP A 150 -9.12 14.00 -19.41
C ASP A 150 -9.23 14.98 -20.58
N LEU A 151 -8.81 14.56 -21.80
CA LEU A 151 -9.46 14.91 -23.08
C LEU A 151 -8.89 14.07 -24.25
N HIS A 152 -9.71 13.17 -24.81
CA HIS A 152 -9.38 12.21 -25.90
C HIS A 152 -8.92 12.86 -27.23
N SER A 153 -9.30 14.10 -27.54
CA SER A 153 -8.85 14.77 -28.78
C SER A 153 -7.37 15.20 -28.75
N ASN A 154 -6.69 15.06 -27.60
CA ASN A 154 -5.36 15.58 -27.33
C ASN A 154 -4.34 14.49 -26.93
N GLN A 155 -4.51 13.22 -27.32
CA GLN A 155 -3.53 12.14 -27.05
C GLN A 155 -2.23 12.29 -27.86
N TRP A 156 -1.56 13.43 -27.70
CA TRP A 156 -0.31 13.78 -28.34
C TRP A 156 0.80 12.81 -28.00
N ASN A 157 0.75 12.22 -26.82
CA ASN A 157 1.67 11.19 -26.38
C ASN A 157 1.65 9.94 -27.29
N LEU A 158 0.51 9.61 -27.89
CA LEU A 158 0.36 8.43 -28.77
C LEU A 158 0.59 8.75 -30.25
N LYS A 159 0.15 9.94 -30.71
CA LYS A 159 0.35 10.44 -32.07
C LYS A 159 0.36 11.97 -32.09
N ASN A 160 1.54 12.54 -32.31
CA ASN A 160 1.76 13.96 -32.36
C ASN A 160 1.83 14.46 -33.80
N THR A 161 0.77 15.13 -34.24
CA THR A 161 0.68 15.78 -35.55
C THR A 161 1.07 17.27 -35.52
N GLY A 162 1.54 17.77 -34.38
CA GLY A 162 1.76 19.19 -34.11
C GLY A 162 0.56 19.89 -33.48
N GLN A 163 -0.39 19.14 -32.91
CA GLN A 163 -1.52 19.73 -32.17
C GLN A 163 -1.02 20.64 -31.04
N SER A 164 -1.79 21.69 -30.77
CA SER A 164 -1.52 22.65 -29.70
C SER A 164 -0.14 23.34 -29.76
N GLY A 165 0.48 23.38 -30.95
CA GLY A 165 1.81 23.98 -31.15
C GLY A 165 2.99 23.06 -30.78
N GLY A 166 2.73 21.77 -30.54
CA GLY A 166 3.77 20.77 -30.30
C GLY A 166 4.64 20.50 -31.53
N THR A 167 5.81 19.88 -31.32
CA THR A 167 6.68 19.44 -32.43
C THR A 167 6.10 18.17 -33.05
N PRO A 168 5.71 18.16 -34.33
CA PRO A 168 5.20 16.94 -34.98
C PRO A 168 6.18 15.77 -34.86
N GLY A 169 5.66 14.58 -34.54
CA GLY A 169 6.45 13.36 -34.37
C GLY A 169 7.17 13.21 -33.03
N ALA A 170 7.05 14.17 -32.11
CA ALA A 170 7.50 13.99 -30.73
C ALA A 170 6.45 13.24 -29.90
N ASP A 171 6.30 11.93 -30.17
CA ASP A 171 5.39 10.98 -29.50
C ASP A 171 6.09 9.63 -29.28
N ILE A 172 5.44 8.69 -28.60
CA ILE A 172 6.00 7.34 -28.36
C ILE A 172 5.88 6.40 -29.57
N HIS A 173 5.40 6.90 -30.71
CA HIS A 173 5.17 6.16 -31.95
C HIS A 173 4.24 4.95 -31.82
N ALA A 174 3.25 5.01 -30.92
CA ALA A 174 2.33 3.91 -30.64
C ALA A 174 1.59 3.40 -31.90
N VAL A 175 1.11 4.31 -32.75
CA VAL A 175 0.35 3.95 -33.97
C VAL A 175 1.21 3.17 -34.97
N ASN A 176 2.47 3.59 -35.17
CA ASN A 176 3.41 2.85 -36.02
C ASN A 176 3.73 1.48 -35.40
N GLY A 177 3.77 1.40 -34.06
CA GLY A 177 3.93 0.14 -33.33
C GLY A 177 2.75 -0.82 -33.54
N TRP A 178 1.51 -0.31 -33.55
CA TRP A 178 0.31 -1.11 -33.78
C TRP A 178 0.21 -1.69 -35.19
N ASP A 179 0.83 -1.07 -36.18
CA ASP A 179 0.98 -1.66 -37.53
C ASP A 179 1.88 -2.92 -37.51
N ILE A 180 2.74 -3.06 -36.50
CA ILE A 180 3.58 -4.26 -36.28
C ILE A 180 2.85 -5.27 -35.40
N THR A 181 2.33 -4.84 -34.25
CA THR A 181 1.55 -5.67 -33.32
C THR A 181 0.75 -4.81 -32.35
N THR A 182 -0.44 -5.30 -31.99
CA THR A 182 -1.25 -4.74 -30.90
C THR A 182 -1.03 -5.46 -29.56
N GLY A 183 -0.05 -6.37 -29.51
CA GLY A 183 0.23 -7.23 -28.37
C GLY A 183 -0.36 -8.63 -28.53
N SER A 184 -0.43 -9.37 -27.42
CA SER A 184 -0.99 -10.72 -27.36
C SER A 184 -1.87 -10.82 -26.12
N SER A 185 -3.05 -11.43 -26.26
CA SER A 185 -3.95 -11.71 -25.12
C SER A 185 -3.35 -12.68 -24.09
N ASN A 186 -2.24 -13.35 -24.42
CA ASN A 186 -1.52 -14.22 -23.51
C ASN A 186 -0.53 -13.45 -22.61
N ILE A 187 -0.33 -12.15 -22.86
CA ILE A 187 0.50 -11.28 -22.03
C ILE A 187 -0.42 -10.56 -21.06
N LEU A 188 -0.30 -10.89 -19.77
CA LEU A 188 -1.02 -10.21 -18.70
C LEU A 188 -0.19 -9.04 -18.19
N ILE A 189 -0.84 -7.90 -17.95
CA ILE A 189 -0.24 -6.69 -17.41
C ILE A 189 -0.86 -6.45 -16.04
N GLY A 190 -0.07 -6.61 -14.98
CA GLY A 190 -0.47 -6.20 -13.63
C GLY A 190 -0.28 -4.70 -13.46
N ILE A 191 -1.32 -4.01 -12.97
CA ILE A 191 -1.30 -2.58 -12.63
C ILE A 191 -1.61 -2.48 -11.14
N VAL A 192 -0.70 -1.88 -10.38
CA VAL A 192 -0.89 -1.59 -8.95
C VAL A 192 -1.18 -0.11 -8.83
N ASP A 193 -2.45 0.22 -8.60
CA ASP A 193 -3.00 1.58 -8.55
C ASP A 193 -4.26 1.55 -7.67
N ALA A 194 -5.01 2.64 -7.56
CA ALA A 194 -6.25 2.76 -6.78
C ALA A 194 -7.44 1.90 -7.28
N GLY A 195 -7.20 0.97 -8.20
CA GLY A 195 -8.20 0.15 -8.86
C GLY A 195 -8.58 0.66 -10.25
N ILE A 196 -9.58 0.03 -10.86
CA ILE A 196 -10.05 0.35 -12.22
C ILE A 196 -11.58 0.38 -12.27
N GLU A 197 -12.12 1.36 -13.00
CA GLU A 197 -13.54 1.41 -13.32
C GLU A 197 -13.92 0.24 -14.23
N ASN A 198 -14.56 -0.79 -13.65
CA ASN A 198 -14.81 -2.06 -14.33
C ASN A 198 -15.99 -2.02 -15.31
N ASN A 199 -16.79 -0.95 -15.35
CA ASN A 199 -17.89 -0.75 -16.28
C ASN A 199 -17.53 0.19 -17.45
N HIS A 200 -16.28 0.67 -17.53
CA HIS A 200 -15.83 1.54 -18.61
C HIS A 200 -15.75 0.76 -19.94
N ASN A 201 -16.42 1.27 -20.98
CA ASN A 201 -16.57 0.57 -22.26
C ASN A 201 -15.24 0.17 -22.93
N ASP A 202 -14.19 0.98 -22.79
CA ASP A 202 -12.88 0.71 -23.40
C ASP A 202 -11.98 -0.22 -22.57
N LEU A 203 -12.28 -0.40 -21.27
CA LEU A 203 -11.42 -1.12 -20.32
C LEU A 203 -12.02 -2.47 -19.94
N ASN A 204 -13.34 -2.53 -19.69
CA ASN A 204 -14.05 -3.75 -19.31
C ASN A 204 -13.69 -4.97 -20.21
N PRO A 205 -13.69 -4.84 -21.56
CA PRO A 205 -13.35 -5.98 -22.42
C PRO A 205 -11.90 -6.47 -22.31
N LYS A 206 -11.03 -5.76 -21.59
CA LYS A 206 -9.59 -6.05 -21.42
C LYS A 206 -9.23 -6.54 -20.02
N LEU A 207 -10.17 -6.51 -19.07
CA LEU A 207 -9.94 -6.96 -17.70
C LEU A 207 -9.94 -8.49 -17.62
N VAL A 208 -9.05 -9.04 -16.80
CA VAL A 208 -8.94 -10.49 -16.55
C VAL A 208 -9.08 -10.72 -15.05
N ASN A 209 -10.05 -11.52 -14.64
CA ASN A 209 -10.29 -11.90 -13.22
C ASN A 209 -10.30 -10.70 -12.25
N TYR A 210 -10.89 -9.58 -12.66
CA TYR A 210 -10.99 -8.40 -11.79
C TYR A 210 -12.01 -8.65 -10.68
N ASP A 211 -11.52 -8.85 -9.46
CA ASP A 211 -12.31 -8.87 -8.23
C ASP A 211 -12.09 -7.55 -7.49
N ASN A 212 -13.17 -6.82 -7.20
CA ASN A 212 -13.14 -5.57 -6.46
C ASN A 212 -13.33 -5.75 -4.95
N SER A 213 -13.40 -7.00 -4.45
CA SER A 213 -13.61 -7.30 -3.03
C SER A 213 -12.58 -6.63 -2.11
N ALA A 214 -11.33 -6.49 -2.54
CA ALA A 214 -10.28 -5.82 -1.77
C ALA A 214 -10.42 -4.29 -1.66
N ALA A 215 -11.26 -3.65 -2.48
CA ALA A 215 -11.46 -2.19 -2.44
C ALA A 215 -12.60 -1.77 -1.49
N GLU A 216 -13.49 -2.69 -1.10
CA GLU A 216 -14.62 -2.38 -0.20
C GLU A 216 -14.18 -2.26 1.27
N ASP A 217 -13.04 -2.83 1.66
CA ASP A 217 -12.50 -2.77 3.03
C ASP A 217 -11.84 -1.42 3.37
N TYR A 218 -11.67 -0.50 2.41
CA TYR A 218 -10.98 0.79 2.62
C TYR A 218 -11.90 1.96 3.04
N HIS A 219 -13.20 1.73 3.26
CA HIS A 219 -14.17 2.80 3.54
C HIS A 219 -15.08 2.58 4.77
N ALA A 220 -14.68 1.77 5.75
CA ALA A 220 -15.39 1.64 7.02
C ALA A 220 -14.73 2.44 8.15
#